data_AF-A0A0C2CKY2-F1
#
_entry.id   AF-A0A0C2CKY2-F1
#
_cell.length_a   1.000
_cell.length_b   1.000
_cell.length_c   1.000
_cell.angle_alpha   90.00
_cell.angle_beta   90.00
_cell.angle_gamma   90.00
#
_symmetry.space_group_name_H-M   'P 1'
#
loop_
_entity.id
_entity.type
_entity.pdbx_description
1 polymer ?
#
loop_
_entity_poly.entity_id
_entity_poly.type
_entity_poly.pdbx_seq_one_letter_code
_entity_poly.pdbx_strand_id
1 'polypeptide(L)' 'MRACLLALLAVPCVFAVRCYDYISTNDNRNTMKSWVDCPYEAQFCFKSYIEQHDMNNEKTWLASRSCGTPNLCTDLLI' A
#
# COMPACT_ATOMS: atom_id res chain seq x y z
N MET A 1 -46.15 20.66 9.23
CA MET A 1 -45.32 20.52 8.01
C MET A 1 -43.92 21.03 8.35
N ARG A 2 -42.84 20.30 7.97
CA ARG A 2 -41.41 20.52 8.31
C ARG A 2 -40.85 19.58 9.39
N ALA A 3 -40.91 18.28 9.13
CA ALA A 3 -40.04 17.30 9.77
C ALA A 3 -39.55 16.34 8.68
N CYS A 4 -38.65 16.78 7.80
CA CYS A 4 -38.03 15.90 6.78
C CYS A 4 -36.90 16.58 5.97
N LEU A 5 -35.91 17.21 6.60
CA LEU A 5 -34.76 17.77 5.86
C LEU A 5 -33.37 17.47 6.47
N LEU A 6 -33.28 16.62 7.49
CA LEU A 6 -31.98 16.25 8.10
C LEU A 6 -31.38 14.93 7.56
N ALA A 7 -32.00 14.30 6.56
CA ALA A 7 -31.53 13.02 6.03
C ALA A 7 -30.46 13.12 4.92
N LEU A 8 -30.02 14.32 4.53
CA LEU A 8 -29.21 14.54 3.33
C LEU A 8 -27.69 14.70 3.56
N LEU A 9 -27.18 14.44 4.76
CA LEU A 9 -25.73 14.53 5.04
C LEU A 9 -25.13 13.19 5.50
N ALA A 10 -25.71 12.06 5.10
CA ALA A 10 -24.96 10.81 5.03
C ALA A 10 -24.06 10.87 3.78
N VAL A 11 -23.09 11.78 3.78
CA VAL A 11 -21.93 11.66 2.88
C VAL A 11 -21.34 10.29 3.22
N PRO A 12 -21.24 9.34 2.26
CA PRO A 12 -20.46 8.16 2.53
C PRO A 12 -19.06 8.68 2.82
N CYS A 13 -18.62 8.59 4.07
CA CYS A 13 -17.21 8.73 4.40
C CYS A 13 -16.51 7.64 3.61
N VAL A 14 -16.09 7.95 2.39
CA VAL A 14 -15.18 7.13 1.63
C VAL A 14 -13.93 7.13 2.49
N PHE A 15 -13.75 6.07 3.28
CA PHE A 15 -12.60 5.92 4.14
C PHE A 15 -11.38 5.84 3.21
N ALA A 16 -10.75 6.99 2.97
CA ALA A 16 -9.54 7.08 2.18
C ALA A 16 -8.46 6.35 2.97
N VAL A 17 -8.11 5.15 2.51
CA VAL A 17 -7.03 4.37 3.10
C VAL A 17 -5.73 5.06 2.74
N ARG A 18 -4.92 5.39 3.76
CA ARG A 18 -3.59 5.96 3.55
C ARG A 18 -2.54 4.92 3.87
N CYS A 19 -1.57 4.76 2.98
CA CYS A 19 -0.46 3.84 3.17
C CYS A 19 0.86 4.58 3.16
N TYR A 20 1.85 4.01 3.84
CA TYR A 20 3.22 4.40 3.62
C TYR A 20 3.68 3.90 2.26
N ASP A 21 4.20 4.80 1.43
CA ASP A 21 4.88 4.50 0.20
C ASP A 21 6.38 4.67 0.41
N TYR A 22 7.14 3.59 0.19
CA TYR A 22 8.59 3.61 0.15
C TYR A 22 9.13 2.32 -0.47
N ILE A 23 10.34 2.42 -1.01
CA ILE A 23 11.18 1.29 -1.44
C ILE A 23 12.44 1.31 -0.59
N SER A 24 12.97 0.16 -0.18
CA SER A 24 14.20 0.03 0.59
C SER A 24 15.01 -1.14 0.07
N THR A 25 16.33 -1.00 0.05
CA THR A 25 17.26 -2.01 -0.47
C THR A 25 18.45 -2.18 0.48
N ASN A 26 19.34 -3.13 0.20
CA ASN A 26 20.60 -3.35 0.94
C ASN A 26 21.39 -2.05 1.10
N ASP A 27 21.53 -1.31 0.00
CA ASP A 27 22.35 -0.09 -0.09
C ASP A 27 21.62 1.14 0.46
N ASN A 28 20.29 1.10 0.50
CA ASN A 28 19.47 2.22 0.95
C ASN A 28 18.36 1.78 1.90
N ARG A 29 18.71 1.68 3.18
CA ARG A 29 17.79 1.32 4.28
C ARG A 29 16.95 2.48 4.80
N ASN A 30 17.44 3.71 4.66
CA ASN A 30 16.80 4.91 5.20
C ASN A 30 16.15 5.72 4.07
N THR A 31 15.20 5.12 3.37
CA THR A 31 14.45 5.82 2.34
C THR A 31 13.41 6.75 2.94
N MET A 32 13.19 7.87 2.24
CA MET A 32 12.16 8.83 2.61
C MET A 32 10.79 8.15 2.50
N LYS A 33 10.03 8.19 3.59
CA LYS A 33 8.70 7.59 3.69
C LYS A 33 7.67 8.68 3.45
N SER A 34 6.78 8.48 2.49
CA SER A 34 5.65 9.36 2.24
C SER A 34 4.33 8.64 2.55
N TRP A 35 3.33 9.41 2.97
CA TRP A 35 1.97 8.92 3.05
C TRP A 35 1.26 9.19 1.73
N VAL A 36 0.63 8.16 1.16
CA VAL A 36 -0.16 8.26 -0.07
C VAL A 36 -1.60 7.83 0.19
N ASP A 37 -2.54 8.51 -0.46
CA ASP A 37 -3.95 8.12 -0.44
C ASP A 37 -4.17 7.03 -1.49
N CYS A 38 -4.71 5.89 -1.07
CA CYS A 38 -4.93 4.77 -1.97
C CYS A 38 -6.14 5.01 -2.88
N PRO A 39 -6.04 4.64 -4.17
CA PRO A 39 -7.18 4.68 -5.06
C PRO A 39 -8.24 3.65 -4.62
N TYR A 40 -9.47 3.84 -5.09
CA TYR A 40 -10.63 3.07 -4.65
C TYR A 40 -10.47 1.55 -4.89
N GLU A 41 -9.82 1.18 -5.99
CA GLU A 41 -9.52 -0.20 -6.34
C GLU A 41 -8.42 -0.83 -5.49
N ALA A 42 -7.59 -0.04 -4.80
CA ALA A 42 -6.39 -0.50 -4.09
C ALA A 42 -6.37 -0.13 -2.60
N GLN A 43 -7.50 -0.32 -1.91
CA GLN A 43 -7.73 0.10 -0.51
C GLN A 43 -6.99 -0.72 0.56
N PHE A 44 -5.88 -1.37 0.24
CA PHE A 44 -5.10 -2.18 1.18
C PHE A 44 -3.63 -1.77 1.16
N CYS A 45 -3.01 -1.70 2.34
CA CYS A 45 -1.58 -1.44 2.46
C CYS A 45 -0.79 -2.73 2.40
N PHE A 46 0.01 -2.90 1.37
CA PHE A 46 0.88 -4.05 1.19
C PHE A 46 2.31 -3.73 1.62
N LYS A 47 3.00 -4.79 2.06
CA LYS A 47 4.44 -4.79 2.26
C LYS A 47 5.00 -5.98 1.48
N SER A 48 5.87 -5.72 0.52
CA SER A 48 6.60 -6.76 -0.22
C SER A 48 8.03 -6.86 0.31
N TYR A 49 8.60 -8.07 0.21
CA TYR A 49 10.00 -8.33 0.45
C TYR A 49 10.47 -9.39 -0.55
N ILE A 50 11.45 -9.03 -1.36
CA ILE A 50 12.05 -9.90 -2.35
C ILE A 50 13.51 -10.06 -1.96
N GLU A 51 13.98 -11.31 -1.87
CA GLU A 51 15.38 -11.65 -1.64
C GLU A 51 15.88 -12.44 -2.84
N GLN A 52 17.01 -12.00 -3.39
CA GLN A 52 17.70 -12.64 -4.50
C GLN A 52 19.10 -13.04 -4.05
N HIS A 53 19.48 -14.24 -4.46
CA HIS A 53 20.81 -14.80 -4.26
C HIS A 53 21.53 -14.83 -5.61
N ASP A 54 22.67 -14.16 -5.70
CA ASP A 54 23.55 -14.29 -6.85
C ASP A 54 24.36 -15.61 -6.77
N MET A 55 24.88 -16.06 -7.91
CA MET A 55 25.83 -17.17 -8.03
C MET A 55 27.11 -16.95 -7.20
N ASN A 56 27.44 -15.70 -6.87
CA ASN A 56 28.54 -15.34 -5.96
C ASN A 56 28.16 -15.42 -4.47
N ASN A 57 26.97 -15.94 -4.15
CA ASN A 57 26.41 -16.02 -2.79
C ASN A 57 26.17 -14.65 -2.13
N GLU A 58 26.18 -13.58 -2.91
CA GLU A 58 25.76 -12.26 -2.47
C GLU A 58 24.23 -12.22 -2.35
N LYS A 59 23.75 -11.71 -1.21
CA LYS A 59 22.33 -11.54 -0.93
C LYS A 59 21.93 -10.11 -1.24
N THR A 60 20.98 -9.95 -2.14
CA THR A 60 20.31 -8.67 -2.35
C THR A 60 18.85 -8.78 -1.93
N TRP A 61 18.37 -7.85 -1.11
CA TRP A 61 16.95 -7.70 -0.86
C TRP A 61 16.38 -6.34 -1.30
N LEU A 62 15.09 -6.36 -1.60
CA LEU A 62 14.24 -5.20 -1.87
C LEU A 62 12.96 -5.34 -1.04
N ALA A 63 12.64 -4.31 -0.27
CA ALA A 63 11.40 -4.19 0.47
C ALA A 63 10.61 -3.00 -0.07
N SER A 64 9.32 -3.16 -0.32
CA SER A 64 8.45 -2.03 -0.65
C SER A 64 7.20 -2.00 0.20
N ARG A 65 6.61 -0.82 0.35
CA ARG A 65 5.22 -0.67 0.80
C ARG A 65 4.46 0.19 -0.19
N SER A 66 3.24 -0.21 -0.48
CA SER A 66 2.36 0.49 -1.42
C SER A 66 0.90 0.13 -1.19
N CYS A 67 0.00 0.87 -1.82
CA CYS A 67 -1.40 0.47 -1.98
C CYS A 67 -1.49 -0.75 -2.91
N GLY A 68 -2.50 -1.59 -2.73
CA GLY A 68 -2.75 -2.74 -3.61
C GLY A 68 -4.17 -3.29 -3.48
N THR A 69 -4.49 -4.24 -4.35
CA THR A 69 -5.77 -4.97 -4.37
C THR A 69 -5.68 -6.20 -3.44
N PRO A 70 -6.81 -6.76 -2.96
CA PRO A 70 -6.82 -7.92 -2.06
C PRO A 70 -5.99 -9.13 -2.51
N ASN A 71 -5.80 -9.31 -3.82
CA ASN A 71 -5.14 -10.49 -4.40
C ASN A 71 -3.67 -10.27 -4.75
N LEU A 72 -3.10 -9.10 -4.45
CA LEU A 72 -1.72 -8.77 -4.82
C LEU A 72 -0.67 -9.74 -4.24
N CYS A 73 -0.94 -10.32 -3.06
CA CYS A 73 -0.05 -11.32 -2.46
C CYS A 73 -0.19 -12.72 -3.07
N THR A 74 -1.29 -13.03 -3.74
CA THR A 74 -1.54 -14.35 -4.35
C THR A 74 -0.93 -14.44 -5.74
N ASP A 75 -0.86 -13.31 -6.45
CA ASP A 75 -0.33 -13.23 -7.82
C ASP A 75 1.20 -13.05 -7.88
N LEU A 76 1.90 -12.92 -6.75
CA LEU A 76 3.37 -12.91 -6.69
C LEU A 76 3.93 -14.35 -6.79
N LEU A 77 3.52 -15.06 -7.84
CA LEU A 77 4.08 -16.35 -8.26
C LEU A 77 5.26 -16.03 -9.20
N ILE A 78 6.46 -15.98 -8.62
CA ILE A 78 7.72 -15.99 -9.36
C ILE A 78 8.00 -17.43 -9.80
#